data_AF-A0A1V5KTL3-F1
#
_entry.id   AF-A0A1V5KTL3-F1
#
_cell.length_a   1.000
_cell.length_b   1.000
_cell.length_c   1.000
_cell.angle_alpha   90.00
_cell.angle_beta   90.00
_cell.angle_gamma   90.00
#
_symmetry.space_group_name_H-M   'P 1'
#
loop_
_entity.id
_entity.type
_entity.pdbx_description
1 polymer ?
#
loop_
_entity_poly.entity_id
_entity_poly.type
_entity_poly.pdbx_seq_one_letter_code
_entity_poly.pdbx_strand_id
1 'polypeptide(L)' 'MARAVVHIKIFDSAGRQVRYLRCNGSSGPQGAAVWDGADEQGRRCPIGVYIVYLQAIDESAGRVEQAKTVCVLAERR' A
#
# COMPACT_ATOMS: atom_id res chain seq x y z
N MET A 1 10.30 -19.61 -11.16
CA MET A 1 9.98 -18.18 -10.99
C MET A 1 9.36 -18.01 -9.61
N ALA A 2 9.98 -17.22 -8.72
CA ALA A 2 9.40 -16.95 -7.40
C ALA A 2 8.16 -16.08 -7.56
N ARG A 3 7.04 -16.49 -6.97
CA ARG A 3 5.77 -15.77 -7.00
C ARG A 3 5.52 -15.26 -5.59
N ALA A 4 5.80 -13.99 -5.32
CA ALA A 4 5.43 -13.38 -4.06
C ALA A 4 4.04 -12.73 -4.17
N VAL A 5 3.31 -12.74 -3.07
CA VAL A 5 2.09 -11.95 -2.89
C VAL A 5 2.47 -10.63 -2.24
N VAL A 6 2.01 -9.52 -2.82
CA VAL A 6 2.31 -8.18 -2.32
C VAL A 6 1.06 -7.55 -1.72
N HIS A 7 1.17 -7.11 -0.47
CA HIS A 7 0.17 -6.37 0.27
C HIS A 7 0.63 -4.93 0.45
N ILE A 8 -0.18 -3.96 0.00
CA ILE A 8 0.09 -2.54 0.23
C ILE A 8 -1.06 -1.96 1.05
N LYS A 9 -0.73 -1.41 2.22
CA LYS A 9 -1.66 -0.78 3.16
C LYS A 9 -1.28 0.68 3.36
N ILE A 10 -2.29 1.52 3.51
CA ILE A 10 -2.13 2.94 3.78
C ILE A 10 -2.72 3.22 5.15
N PHE A 11 -1.97 3.96 5.95
CA PHE A 11 -2.34 4.35 7.30
C PHE A 11 -2.32 5.87 7.45
N ASP A 12 -3.22 6.40 8.26
CA ASP A 12 -3.13 7.80 8.70
C ASP A 12 -2.04 7.99 9.77
N SER A 13 -1.83 9.24 10.20
CA SER A 13 -0.82 9.60 11.20
C SER A 13 -1.08 8.99 12.59
N ALA A 14 -2.30 8.52 12.87
CA ALA A 14 -2.65 7.80 14.10
C ALA A 14 -2.42 6.28 13.98
N GLY A 15 -1.96 5.79 12.82
CA GLY A 15 -1.73 4.38 12.56
C GLY A 15 -2.99 3.59 12.24
N ARG A 16 -4.11 4.24 11.90
CA ARG A 16 -5.34 3.55 11.47
C ARG A 16 -5.25 3.23 9.99
N GLN A 17 -5.54 1.99 9.62
CA GLN A 17 -5.56 1.59 8.21
C GLN A 17 -6.74 2.28 7.50
N VAL A 18 -6.44 3.08 6.47
CA VAL A 18 -7.45 3.80 5.69
C VAL A 18 -7.74 3.15 4.34
N ARG A 19 -6.75 2.43 3.77
CA ARG A 19 -6.88 1.77 2.46
C ARG A 19 -5.96 0.57 2.35
N TYR A 20 -6.41 -0.45 1.63
CA TYR A 20 -5.66 -1.61 1.19
C TYR A 20 -5.66 -1.63 -0.35
N LEU A 21 -4.49 -1.45 -0.95
CA LEU A 21 -4.33 -1.46 -2.39
C LEU A 21 -4.11 -2.90 -2.85
N ARG A 22 -5.11 -3.47 -3.53
CA ARG A 22 -5.01 -4.78 -4.15
C ARG A 22 -4.11 -4.70 -5.37
N CYS A 23 -2.96 -5.37 -5.32
CA CYS A 23 -2.13 -5.58 -6.50
C CYS A 23 -2.70 -6.77 -7.28
N ASN A 24 -3.45 -6.50 -8.36
CA ASN A 24 -3.95 -7.53 -9.26
C ASN A 24 -2.81 -8.03 -10.17
N GLY A 25 -1.86 -8.78 -9.62
CA GLY A 25 -0.77 -9.37 -10.39
C GLY A 25 0.17 -10.20 -9.52
N SER A 26 0.64 -11.33 -10.06
CA SER A 26 1.84 -11.99 -9.52
C SER A 26 2.98 -10.97 -9.52
N SER A 27 3.71 -10.83 -8.41
CA SER A 27 4.86 -9.94 -8.34
C SER A 27 5.91 -10.37 -9.38
N GLY A 28 5.87 -9.75 -10.57
CA GLY A 28 7.08 -9.64 -11.36
C GLY A 28 8.14 -8.87 -10.56
N PRO A 29 9.37 -8.75 -11.06
CA PRO A 29 10.41 -7.96 -10.39
C PRO A 29 10.03 -6.48 -10.19
N GLN A 30 9.00 -6.00 -10.87
CA GLN A 30 8.49 -4.63 -10.79
C GLN A 30 6.95 -4.63 -10.78
N GLY A 31 6.38 -3.63 -10.11
CA GLY A 31 4.94 -3.40 -10.04
C GLY A 31 4.64 -1.98 -9.59
N ALA A 32 3.41 -1.53 -9.79
CA ALA A 32 2.94 -0.22 -9.38
C ALA A 32 1.54 -0.33 -8.76
N ALA A 33 1.29 0.50 -7.75
CA ALA A 33 -0.03 0.69 -7.15
C ALA A 33 -0.30 2.18 -7.02
N VAL A 34 -1.54 2.60 -7.29
CA VAL A 34 -1.96 3.99 -7.22
C VAL A 34 -3.00 4.13 -6.12
N TRP A 35 -2.80 5.12 -5.26
CA TRP A 35 -3.81 5.57 -4.32
C TRP A 35 -4.43 6.86 -4.82
N ASP A 36 -5.76 6.89 -4.88
CA ASP A 36 -6.58 8.00 -5.32
C ASP A 36 -6.90 9.01 -4.19
N GLY A 37 -6.37 8.77 -2.98
CA GLY A 37 -6.65 9.58 -1.79
C GLY A 37 -7.97 9.24 -1.10
N ALA A 38 -8.65 8.14 -1.47
CA ALA A 38 -9.89 7.71 -0.83
C ALA A 38 -9.67 6.56 0.17
N ASP A 39 -10.54 6.48 1.17
CA ASP A 39 -10.61 5.37 2.12
C ASP A 39 -11.28 4.13 1.51
N GLU A 40 -11.43 3.05 2.28
CA GLU A 40 -12.12 1.82 1.88
C GLU A 40 -13.60 2.03 1.51
N GLN A 41 -14.24 3.10 2.00
CA GLN A 41 -15.63 3.43 1.70
C GLN A 41 -15.74 4.37 0.48
N GLY A 42 -14.62 4.68 -0.18
CA GLY A 42 -14.58 5.61 -1.31
C GLY A 42 -14.69 7.08 -0.91
N ARG A 43 -14.59 7.40 0.38
CA ARG A 43 -14.63 8.79 0.88
C ARG A 43 -13.24 9.40 0.78
N ARG A 44 -13.16 10.67 0.38
CA ARG A 44 -11.88 11.39 0.32
C ARG A 44 -11.27 11.50 1.71
N CYS A 45 -10.02 11.08 1.84
CA CYS A 45 -9.25 11.26 3.05
C CYS A 45 -8.80 12.74 3.17
N PRO A 46 -8.63 13.27 4.39
CA PRO A 46 -8.10 14.63 4.59
C PRO A 46 -6.70 14.82 3.99
N ILE A 47 -6.40 16.04 3.54
CA ILE A 47 -5.03 16.44 3.19
C ILE A 47 -4.13 16.23 4.42
N GLY A 48 -2.98 15.58 4.23
CA GLY A 48 -2.07 15.28 5.33
C GLY A 48 -1.06 14.19 5.04
N VAL A 49 -0.32 13.80 6.09
CA VAL A 49 0.70 12.76 6.05
C VAL A 49 0.08 11.39 6.21
N TYR A 50 0.49 10.46 5.36
CA TYR A 50 0.10 9.05 5.38
C TYR A 50 1.32 8.13 5.33
N ILE A 51 1.17 6.94 5.88
CA ILE A 51 2.21 5.91 5.87
C ILE A 51 1.79 4.84 4.88
N VAL A 52 2.65 4.57 3.90
CA VAL A 52 2.51 3.43 2.98
C VAL A 52 3.34 2.28 3.53
N TYR A 53 2.70 1.16 3.78
CA TYR A 53 3.31 -0.07 4.25
C TYR A 53 3.17 -1.15 3.17
N LEU A 54 4.28 -1.73 2.78
CA LEU A 54 4.37 -2.82 1.82
C LEU A 54 4.86 -4.08 2.54
N GLN A 55 4.20 -5.20 2.26
CA GLN A 55 4.63 -6.53 2.67
C GLN A 55 4.63 -7.47 1.47
N ALA A 56 5.77 -8.08 1.18
CA ALA A 56 5.90 -9.10 0.15
C ALA A 56 6.11 -10.47 0.81
N ILE A 57 5.30 -11.45 0.43
CA ILE A 57 5.28 -12.80 1.02
C ILE A 57 5.62 -13.79 -0.09
N ASP A 58 6.79 -14.42 0.00
CA ASP A 58 7.17 -15.56 -0.81
C ASP A 58 6.85 -16.84 -0.04
N GLU A 59 5.65 -17.38 -0.28
CA GLU A 59 5.18 -18.60 0.39
C GLU A 59 6.05 -19.83 0.05
N SER A 60 6.66 -19.84 -1.14
CA SER A 60 7.49 -20.97 -1.58
C SER A 60 8.83 -21.04 -0.86
N ALA A 61 9.41 -19.88 -0.54
CA ALA A 61 10.66 -19.76 0.20
C ALA A 61 10.46 -19.54 1.71
N GLY A 62 9.22 -19.39 2.17
CA GLY A 62 8.90 -19.02 3.55
C GLY A 62 9.47 -17.65 3.95
N ARG A 63 9.60 -16.72 2.99
CA ARG A 63 10.24 -15.42 3.20
C ARG A 63 9.23 -14.28 3.20
N VAL A 64 9.39 -13.36 4.14
CA VAL A 64 8.58 -12.14 4.23
C VAL A 64 9.52 -10.94 4.21
N GLU A 65 9.28 -10.02 3.29
CA GLU A 65 9.98 -8.74 3.19
C GLU A 65 8.99 -7.61 3.48
N GLN A 66 9.44 -6.56 4.16
CA GLN A 66 8.60 -5.44 4.56
C GLN A 66 9.30 -4.11 4.29
N ALA A 67 8.53 -3.13 3.84
CA ALA A 67 9.00 -1.78 3.63
C ALA A 67 7.93 -0.77 4.06
N LYS A 68 8.37 0.41 4.52
CA LYS A 68 7.48 1.52 4.83
C LYS A 68 8.04 2.81 4.29
N THR A 69 7.16 3.68 3.81
CA THR A 69 7.50 5.04 3.41
C THR A 69 6.37 5.98 3.80
N VAL A 70 6.63 7.28 3.73
CA VAL A 70 5.68 8.34 4.02
C VAL A 70 5.30 9.04 2.72
N CYS A 71 4.02 9.34 2.54
CA CYS A 71 3.55 10.22 1.48
C CYS A 71 2.66 11.32 2.06
N VAL A 72 2.52 12.40 1.31
CA VAL A 72 1.58 13.48 1.64
C VAL A 72 0.46 13.43 0.62
N LEU A 73 -0.79 13.26 1.10
CA LEU A 73 -1.95 13.48 0.26
C LEU A 73 -2.16 14.98 0.15
N ALA A 74 -1.92 15.51 -1.04
CA ALA A 74 -2.17 16.89 -1.40
C ALA A 74 -3.33 16.98 -2.39
N GLU A 75 -4.06 18.08 -2.35
CA GLU A 75 -5.12 18.39 -3.32
C GLU A 75 -4.96 19.82 -3.80
N ARG A 76 -5.15 20.04 -5.10
CA ARG A 76 -5.13 21.39 -5.66
C ARG A 76 -6.49 22.04 -5.35
N ARG A 77 -6.48 23.06 -4.50
CA ARG A 77 -7.66 23.93 -4.32
C ARG A 77 -7.88 24.78 -5.56
#